data_AF-A0AAN6TUJ9-F1
#
_entry.id   AF-A0AAN6TUJ9-F1
#
_cell.length_a   1.000
_cell.length_b   1.000
_cell.length_c   1.000
_cell.angle_alpha   90.00
_cell.angle_beta   90.00
_cell.angle_gamma   90.00
#
_symmetry.space_group_name_H-M   'P 1'
#
loop_
_entity.id
_entity.type
_entity.pdbx_description
1 polymer ?
#
loop_
_entity_poly.entity_id
_entity_poly.type
_entity_poly.pdbx_seq_one_letter_code
_entity_poly.pdbx_strand_id
1 'polypeptide(L)'
;MATLEKLPTRRLGKNGPEITAIGFGLMGLGTAYGSVGSDEDRLKMLDRAWELGCTNWDSANIGFALHPNRRADIFLATKFGLGLGVRDDGSRGLVIDSSPEHCRQQCEKSLQRLGVSYIDLYYIHRVDGKTPIEKTMEELAKLKAEGNIKHIGISACSAATLRRACAVAQVDAYQVEYSFWALDIEGRESNHVLQACRELSVTVFAYAPLGCGIMTGQIRLPDDFEPGDLRRLFPRSSKENFPKNLVLVDRFKQMAARKGYLQENVGAVHVRVTPEEEREIRGWIDDVGIAGIRVPPGLLDELNDTPPL
;
A
#
# COMPACT_ATOMS: atom_id res chain seq x y z
N MET A 1 -3.25 19.85 -26.09
CA MET A 1 -3.49 18.83 -25.06
C MET A 1 -2.15 18.17 -24.79
N ALA A 2 -1.66 18.21 -23.55
CA ALA A 2 -0.46 17.45 -23.20
C ALA A 2 -0.77 15.96 -23.38
N THR A 3 0.01 15.26 -24.19
CA THR A 3 -0.05 13.80 -24.27
C THR A 3 0.46 13.25 -22.95
N LEU A 4 -0.38 12.50 -22.23
CA LEU A 4 0.00 11.80 -20.99
C LEU A 4 1.28 11.00 -21.24
N GLU A 5 2.26 11.16 -20.34
CA GLU A 5 3.46 10.34 -20.38
C GLU A 5 3.06 8.86 -20.24
N LYS A 6 3.58 8.00 -21.12
CA LYS A 6 3.17 6.58 -21.15
C LYS A 6 3.99 5.78 -20.15
N LEU A 7 3.53 5.76 -18.90
CA LEU A 7 4.11 4.91 -17.87
C LEU A 7 3.94 3.42 -18.21
N PRO A 8 4.87 2.53 -17.79
CA PRO A 8 4.69 1.09 -17.96
C PRO A 8 3.42 0.60 -17.28
N THR A 9 2.68 -0.26 -17.94
CA THR A 9 1.47 -0.88 -17.37
C THR A 9 1.72 -2.31 -16.92
N ARG A 10 0.85 -2.80 -16.03
CA ARG A 10 0.74 -4.20 -15.65
C ARG A 10 -0.74 -4.58 -15.61
N ARG A 11 -1.02 -5.83 -15.94
CA ARG A 11 -2.36 -6.41 -15.78
C ARG A 11 -2.71 -6.56 -14.31
N LEU A 12 -3.92 -6.14 -13.95
CA LEU A 12 -4.55 -6.43 -12.67
C LEU A 12 -5.19 -7.83 -12.68
N GLY A 13 -4.84 -8.67 -11.71
CA GLY A 13 -5.34 -10.03 -11.60
C GLY A 13 -5.14 -10.86 -12.88
N LYS A 14 -5.94 -11.91 -13.03
CA LYS A 14 -5.91 -12.77 -14.22
C LYS A 14 -6.46 -12.07 -15.47
N ASN A 15 -7.59 -11.38 -15.33
CA ASN A 15 -8.41 -10.87 -16.44
C ASN A 15 -8.77 -9.38 -16.29
N GLY A 16 -8.12 -8.65 -15.37
CA GLY A 16 -8.39 -7.24 -15.16
C GLY A 16 -7.74 -6.33 -16.20
N PRO A 17 -7.96 -5.01 -16.06
CA PRO A 17 -7.39 -4.00 -16.96
C PRO A 17 -5.88 -3.90 -16.83
N GLU A 18 -5.25 -3.27 -17.82
CA GLU A 18 -3.88 -2.75 -17.70
C GLU A 18 -3.93 -1.45 -16.89
N ILE A 19 -3.15 -1.38 -15.81
CA ILE A 19 -3.03 -0.21 -14.95
C ILE A 19 -1.57 0.23 -14.88
N THR A 20 -1.30 1.49 -14.52
CA THR A 20 0.08 1.97 -14.38
C THR A 20 0.80 1.20 -13.27
N ALA A 21 2.02 0.73 -13.57
CA ALA A 21 2.82 -0.09 -12.67
C ALA A 21 3.26 0.67 -11.42
N ILE A 22 3.46 1.99 -11.55
CA ILE A 22 3.58 2.91 -10.43
C ILE A 22 2.20 3.52 -10.17
N GLY A 23 1.75 3.41 -8.92
CA GLY A 23 0.55 4.08 -8.43
C GLY A 23 0.89 5.28 -7.56
N PHE A 24 -0.14 6.06 -7.22
CA PHE A 24 -0.06 7.22 -6.35
C PHE A 24 -0.85 6.95 -5.06
N GLY A 25 -0.12 6.77 -3.96
CA GLY A 25 -0.72 6.58 -2.63
C GLY A 25 -1.09 7.92 -2.00
N LEU A 26 -2.35 8.07 -1.61
CA LEU A 26 -2.93 9.36 -1.19
C LEU A 26 -2.83 9.62 0.32
N MET A 27 -2.22 8.72 1.09
CA MET A 27 -2.15 8.83 2.54
C MET A 27 -1.48 10.13 3.02
N GLY A 28 -0.42 10.59 2.32
CA GLY A 28 0.27 11.84 2.62
C GLY A 28 -0.56 13.11 2.35
N LEU A 29 -1.68 12.98 1.62
CA LEU A 29 -2.62 14.09 1.39
C LEU A 29 -3.69 14.18 2.48
N GLY A 30 -3.64 13.35 3.52
CA GLY A 30 -4.73 13.31 4.51
C GLY A 30 -4.30 13.03 5.93
N THR A 31 -3.53 11.98 6.19
CA THR A 31 -3.47 11.40 7.55
C THR A 31 -2.08 11.03 8.05
N ALA A 32 -1.02 11.09 7.23
CA ALA A 32 0.32 10.66 7.65
C ALA A 32 1.46 11.47 7.01
N TYR A 33 2.65 11.29 7.60
CA TYR A 33 3.95 11.77 7.12
C TYR A 33 4.19 13.28 7.18
N GLY A 34 3.52 13.95 8.13
CA GLY A 34 3.72 15.36 8.42
C GLY A 34 2.44 16.17 8.31
N SER A 35 2.61 17.48 8.21
CA SER A 35 1.51 18.43 8.02
C SER A 35 0.79 18.21 6.68
N VAL A 36 -0.54 18.34 6.72
CA VAL A 36 -1.39 18.28 5.53
C VAL A 36 -1.52 19.70 4.97
N GLY A 37 -1.17 19.87 3.70
CA GLY A 37 -1.32 21.14 2.99
C GLY A 37 -2.77 21.56 2.78
N SER A 38 -2.97 22.72 2.15
CA SER A 38 -4.31 23.21 1.82
C SER A 38 -5.01 22.31 0.79
N ASP A 39 -6.34 22.39 0.69
CA ASP A 39 -7.10 21.70 -0.37
C ASP A 39 -6.56 22.03 -1.77
N GLU A 40 -6.17 23.28 -2.00
CA GLU A 40 -5.59 23.74 -3.25
C GLU A 40 -4.27 23.03 -3.57
N ASP A 41 -3.38 22.89 -2.60
CA ASP A 41 -2.09 22.20 -2.79
C ASP A 41 -2.30 20.71 -3.08
N ARG A 42 -3.24 20.09 -2.38
CA ARG A 42 -3.59 18.68 -2.58
C ARG A 42 -4.18 18.44 -3.97
N LEU A 43 -5.05 19.33 -4.44
CA LEU A 43 -5.60 19.27 -5.79
C LEU A 43 -4.53 19.48 -6.87
N LYS A 44 -3.63 20.46 -6.69
CA LYS A 44 -2.47 20.66 -7.58
C LYS A 44 -1.57 19.42 -7.65
N MET A 45 -1.38 18.72 -6.54
CA MET A 45 -0.62 17.47 -6.50
C MET A 45 -1.30 16.35 -7.30
N LEU A 46 -2.62 16.20 -7.15
CA LEU A 46 -3.41 15.23 -7.93
C LEU A 46 -3.38 15.56 -9.43
N ASP A 47 -3.47 16.85 -9.77
CA ASP A 47 -3.35 17.31 -11.15
C ASP A 47 -1.99 16.98 -11.74
N ARG A 48 -0.91 17.25 -10.99
CA ARG A 48 0.45 16.92 -11.43
C ARG A 48 0.66 15.41 -11.58
N ALA A 49 0.12 14.60 -10.67
CA ALA A 49 0.18 13.14 -10.78
C ALA A 49 -0.52 12.64 -12.04
N TRP A 50 -1.70 13.18 -12.34
CA TRP A 50 -2.42 12.86 -13.58
C TRP A 50 -1.64 13.30 -14.83
N GLU A 51 -1.09 14.52 -14.86
CA GLU A 51 -0.30 15.03 -16.00
C GLU A 51 0.94 14.17 -16.31
N LEU A 52 1.55 13.59 -15.28
CA LEU A 52 2.67 12.64 -15.37
C LEU A 52 2.24 11.23 -15.81
N GLY A 53 0.95 11.02 -16.14
CA GLY A 53 0.41 9.73 -16.51
C GLY A 53 0.22 8.76 -15.34
N CYS A 54 0.38 9.21 -14.08
CA CYS A 54 0.17 8.37 -12.91
C CYS A 54 -1.33 8.32 -12.58
N THR A 55 -2.03 7.30 -13.09
CA THR A 55 -3.50 7.20 -13.01
C THR A 55 -4.02 6.08 -12.12
N ASN A 56 -3.15 5.25 -11.54
CA ASN A 56 -3.51 4.24 -10.53
C ASN A 56 -3.44 4.86 -9.12
N TRP A 57 -4.56 5.29 -8.56
CA TRP A 57 -4.62 6.03 -7.29
C TRP A 57 -5.13 5.16 -6.15
N ASP A 58 -4.40 5.14 -5.03
CA ASP A 58 -4.72 4.33 -3.86
C ASP A 58 -5.04 5.23 -2.65
N SER A 59 -6.29 5.16 -2.17
CA SER A 59 -6.81 5.88 -1.00
C SER A 59 -7.26 4.91 0.10
N ALA A 60 -7.64 5.42 1.27
CA ALA A 60 -8.31 4.65 2.32
C ALA A 60 -9.23 5.54 3.14
N ASN A 61 -10.52 5.57 2.81
CA ASN A 61 -11.53 6.39 3.51
C ASN A 61 -11.26 7.91 3.55
N ILE A 62 -10.33 8.42 2.72
CA ILE A 62 -10.06 9.86 2.60
C ILE A 62 -11.03 10.45 1.56
N GLY A 63 -11.69 11.55 1.92
CA GLY A 63 -12.53 12.32 1.01
C GLY A 63 -11.73 13.38 0.27
N PHE A 64 -11.88 13.42 -1.05
CA PHE A 64 -11.44 14.51 -1.91
C PHE A 64 -12.34 14.52 -3.14
N ALA A 65 -12.59 15.71 -3.69
CA ALA A 65 -13.36 15.84 -4.92
C ALA A 65 -12.45 15.47 -6.10
N LEU A 66 -12.78 14.38 -6.80
CA LEU A 66 -12.17 14.07 -8.07
C LEU A 66 -12.64 15.07 -9.13
N HIS A 67 -11.74 15.55 -9.98
CA HIS A 67 -12.14 16.29 -11.17
C HIS A 67 -13.09 15.41 -12.01
N PRO A 68 -14.38 15.78 -12.19
CA PRO A 68 -15.35 14.92 -12.85
C PRO A 68 -14.92 14.51 -14.26
N ASN A 69 -14.25 15.43 -14.97
CA ASN A 69 -13.75 15.22 -16.32
C ASN A 69 -12.52 14.30 -16.40
N ARG A 70 -11.85 13.98 -15.28
CA ARG A 70 -10.67 13.11 -15.23
C ARG A 70 -10.97 11.74 -14.63
N ARG A 71 -12.15 11.55 -14.03
CA ARG A 71 -12.53 10.29 -13.37
C ARG A 71 -12.36 9.06 -14.28
N ALA A 72 -12.66 9.21 -15.57
CA ALA A 72 -12.54 8.13 -16.55
C ALA A 72 -11.09 7.67 -16.79
N ASP A 73 -10.11 8.55 -16.53
CA ASP A 73 -8.69 8.23 -16.70
C ASP A 73 -8.10 7.53 -15.46
N ILE A 74 -8.71 7.74 -14.29
CA ILE A 74 -8.19 7.29 -13.00
C ILE A 74 -8.71 5.89 -12.68
N PHE A 75 -7.79 4.98 -12.40
CA PHE A 75 -8.08 3.73 -11.71
C PHE A 75 -8.05 4.00 -10.20
N LEU A 76 -9.22 4.04 -9.56
CA LEU A 76 -9.36 4.45 -8.16
C LEU A 76 -9.54 3.26 -7.22
N ALA A 77 -8.58 3.09 -6.32
CA ALA A 77 -8.65 2.15 -5.21
C ALA A 77 -9.01 2.82 -3.87
N THR A 78 -9.85 2.17 -3.08
CA THR A 78 -10.10 2.52 -1.68
C THR A 78 -10.35 1.27 -0.84
N LYS A 79 -10.50 1.41 0.48
CA LYS A 79 -10.46 0.30 1.43
C LYS A 79 -11.45 0.46 2.58
N PHE A 80 -11.84 -0.64 3.20
CA PHE A 80 -12.62 -0.68 4.45
C PHE A 80 -12.01 -1.61 5.49
N GLY A 81 -12.57 -1.61 6.70
CA GLY A 81 -12.24 -2.58 7.74
C GLY A 81 -11.06 -2.20 8.63
N LEU A 82 -10.48 -1.01 8.44
CA LEU A 82 -9.58 -0.40 9.43
C LEU A 82 -9.96 1.08 9.58
N GLY A 83 -10.18 1.52 10.81
CA GLY A 83 -10.51 2.91 11.11
C GLY A 83 -10.32 3.26 12.59
N LEU A 84 -10.54 4.53 12.91
CA LEU A 84 -10.59 4.98 14.30
C LEU A 84 -11.98 4.69 14.90
N GLY A 85 -11.99 4.13 16.10
CA GLY A 85 -13.21 3.76 16.81
C GLY A 85 -12.99 3.62 18.31
N VAL A 86 -13.99 3.05 18.98
CA VAL A 86 -13.90 2.63 20.38
C VAL A 86 -13.59 1.14 20.40
N ARG A 87 -12.52 0.77 21.12
CA ARG A 87 -12.08 -0.60 21.32
C ARG A 87 -12.92 -1.31 22.37
N ASP A 88 -12.76 -2.62 22.48
CA ASP A 88 -13.50 -3.45 23.44
C ASP A 88 -13.24 -3.05 24.90
N ASP A 89 -12.08 -2.48 25.21
CA ASP A 89 -11.71 -1.94 26.53
C ASP A 89 -12.27 -0.52 26.79
N GLY A 90 -13.05 0.03 25.87
CA GLY A 90 -13.63 1.37 25.95
C GLY A 90 -12.67 2.51 25.57
N SER A 91 -11.41 2.22 25.28
CA SER A 91 -10.44 3.21 24.81
C SER A 91 -10.69 3.60 23.35
N ARG A 92 -10.24 4.79 22.94
CA ARG A 92 -10.26 5.20 21.52
C ARG A 92 -8.97 4.74 20.84
N GLY A 93 -9.09 4.14 19.67
CA GLY A 93 -7.94 3.68 18.91
C GLY A 93 -8.31 3.11 17.56
N LEU A 94 -7.37 2.37 16.96
CA LEU A 94 -7.64 1.58 15.76
C LEU A 94 -8.61 0.44 16.11
N VAL A 95 -9.59 0.23 15.23
CA VAL A 95 -10.57 -0.86 15.28
C VAL A 95 -10.62 -1.53 13.90
N ILE A 96 -10.72 -2.86 13.91
CA ILE A 96 -10.86 -3.68 12.71
C ILE A 96 -12.27 -4.27 12.67
N ASP A 97 -12.95 -4.09 11.54
CA ASP A 97 -14.28 -4.65 11.30
C ASP A 97 -14.42 -5.03 9.83
N SER A 98 -14.22 -6.31 9.55
CA SER A 98 -14.35 -6.85 8.20
C SER A 98 -15.70 -7.54 7.97
N SER A 99 -16.70 -7.28 8.82
CA SER A 99 -18.04 -7.84 8.68
C SER A 99 -18.72 -7.44 7.36
N PRO A 100 -19.62 -8.27 6.81
CA PRO A 100 -20.41 -7.94 5.62
C PRO A 100 -21.16 -6.60 5.75
N GLU A 101 -21.78 -6.37 6.90
CA GLU A 101 -22.58 -5.16 7.16
C GLU A 101 -21.68 -3.91 7.14
N HIS A 102 -20.50 -3.99 7.76
CA HIS A 102 -19.52 -2.91 7.72
C HIS A 102 -18.96 -2.70 6.30
N CYS A 103 -18.68 -3.77 5.57
CA CYS A 103 -18.24 -3.73 4.16
C CYS A 103 -19.21 -2.93 3.29
N ARG A 104 -20.50 -3.26 3.34
CA ARG A 104 -21.57 -2.53 2.64
C ARG A 104 -21.57 -1.06 3.04
N GLN A 105 -21.69 -0.80 4.33
CA GLN A 105 -21.83 0.56 4.85
C GLN A 105 -20.65 1.45 4.44
N GLN A 106 -19.42 0.94 4.52
CA GLN A 106 -18.23 1.70 4.13
C GLN A 106 -18.12 1.90 2.62
N CYS A 107 -18.64 0.97 1.81
CA CYS A 107 -18.64 1.13 0.37
C CYS A 107 -19.54 2.30 -0.04
N GLU A 108 -20.77 2.32 0.49
CA GLU A 108 -21.73 3.40 0.25
C GLU A 108 -21.19 4.77 0.72
N LYS A 109 -20.63 4.82 1.93
CA LYS A 109 -19.99 6.03 2.45
C LYS A 109 -18.82 6.47 1.59
N SER A 110 -18.03 5.54 1.05
CA SER A 110 -16.90 5.86 0.17
C SER A 110 -17.36 6.43 -1.16
N LEU A 111 -18.37 5.83 -1.80
CA LEU A 111 -18.98 6.34 -3.03
C LEU A 111 -19.49 7.76 -2.85
N GLN A 112 -20.24 8.01 -1.77
CA GLN A 112 -20.77 9.34 -1.44
C GLN A 112 -19.65 10.36 -1.20
N ARG A 113 -18.67 10.00 -0.37
CA ARG A 113 -17.58 10.90 0.06
C ARG A 113 -16.61 11.24 -1.07
N LEU A 114 -16.42 10.33 -2.03
CA LEU A 114 -15.61 10.55 -3.23
C LEU A 114 -16.41 11.19 -4.38
N GLY A 115 -17.75 11.21 -4.28
CA GLY A 115 -18.62 11.73 -5.33
C GLY A 115 -18.56 10.90 -6.62
N VAL A 116 -18.39 9.57 -6.51
CA VAL A 116 -18.27 8.67 -7.67
C VAL A 116 -19.37 7.62 -7.66
N SER A 117 -19.77 7.15 -8.85
CA SER A 117 -20.77 6.09 -9.01
C SER A 117 -20.21 4.68 -8.86
N TYR A 118 -18.88 4.51 -8.94
CA TYR A 118 -18.21 3.23 -8.73
C TYR A 118 -16.76 3.41 -8.27
N ILE A 119 -16.24 2.39 -7.60
CA ILE A 119 -14.84 2.22 -7.21
C ILE A 119 -14.20 1.18 -8.13
N ASP A 120 -13.00 1.45 -8.67
CA ASP A 120 -12.33 0.47 -9.53
C ASP A 120 -11.85 -0.74 -8.74
N LEU A 121 -11.20 -0.52 -7.60
CA LEU A 121 -10.68 -1.58 -6.73
C LEU A 121 -11.02 -1.31 -5.27
N TYR A 122 -11.74 -2.24 -4.65
CA TYR A 122 -12.14 -2.10 -3.26
C TYR A 122 -11.47 -3.17 -2.39
N TYR A 123 -10.68 -2.71 -1.43
CA TYR A 123 -9.88 -3.56 -0.55
C TYR A 123 -10.56 -3.82 0.79
N ILE A 124 -10.44 -5.07 1.27
CA ILE A 124 -10.38 -5.33 2.71
C ILE A 124 -9.03 -4.80 3.20
N HIS A 125 -9.02 -3.75 4.02
CA HIS A 125 -7.79 -3.12 4.53
C HIS A 125 -7.10 -4.02 5.56
N ARG A 126 -7.87 -4.62 6.47
CA ARG A 126 -7.44 -5.64 7.43
C ARG A 126 -8.60 -6.60 7.67
N VAL A 127 -8.28 -7.88 7.82
CA VAL A 127 -9.24 -8.90 8.27
C VAL A 127 -9.29 -8.89 9.80
N ASP A 128 -10.47 -9.02 10.38
CA ASP A 128 -10.67 -8.84 11.83
C ASP A 128 -10.39 -10.10 12.69
N GLY A 129 -10.06 -11.23 12.06
CA GLY A 129 -9.79 -12.51 12.73
C GLY A 129 -11.01 -13.21 13.35
N LYS A 130 -12.19 -12.59 13.35
CA LYS A 130 -13.43 -13.12 13.96
C LYS A 130 -14.54 -13.39 12.94
N THR A 131 -14.53 -12.67 11.82
CA THR A 131 -15.45 -12.85 10.70
C THR A 131 -14.88 -13.90 9.75
N PRO A 132 -15.62 -14.98 9.42
CA PRO A 132 -15.22 -15.90 8.36
C PRO A 132 -15.05 -15.14 7.04
N ILE A 133 -13.86 -15.24 6.44
CA ILE A 133 -13.52 -14.48 5.22
C ILE A 133 -14.52 -14.69 4.08
N GLU A 134 -15.14 -15.87 4.01
CA GLU A 134 -16.16 -16.20 3.01
C GLU A 134 -17.35 -15.25 3.09
N LYS A 135 -17.77 -14.87 4.31
CA LYS A 135 -18.90 -13.95 4.51
C LYS A 135 -18.60 -12.56 3.96
N THR A 136 -17.40 -12.05 4.24
CA THR A 136 -16.96 -10.77 3.69
C THR A 136 -16.85 -10.81 2.17
N MET A 137 -16.33 -11.91 1.61
CA MET A 137 -16.18 -12.10 0.17
C MET A 137 -17.51 -12.28 -0.57
N GLU A 138 -18.50 -12.95 0.04
CA GLU A 138 -19.88 -13.02 -0.48
C GLU A 138 -20.45 -11.61 -0.66
N GLU A 139 -20.21 -10.70 0.29
CA GLU A 139 -20.70 -9.33 0.22
C GLU A 139 -19.95 -8.48 -0.82
N LEU A 140 -18.64 -8.67 -0.94
CA LEU A 140 -17.85 -8.04 -2.01
C LEU A 140 -18.28 -8.52 -3.40
N ALA A 141 -18.66 -9.79 -3.55
CA ALA A 141 -19.21 -10.31 -4.78
C ALA A 141 -20.55 -9.64 -5.15
N LYS A 142 -21.43 -9.39 -4.17
CA LYS A 142 -22.68 -8.62 -4.39
C LYS A 142 -22.38 -7.19 -4.83
N LEU A 143 -21.47 -6.48 -4.16
CA LEU A 143 -21.03 -5.14 -4.57
C LEU A 143 -20.58 -5.08 -6.02
N LYS A 144 -19.83 -6.08 -6.43
CA LYS A 144 -19.31 -6.18 -7.79
C LYS A 144 -20.44 -6.43 -8.78
N ALA A 145 -21.39 -7.31 -8.45
CA ALA A 145 -22.57 -7.58 -9.27
C ALA A 145 -23.50 -6.36 -9.41
N GLU A 146 -23.65 -5.57 -8.35
CA GLU A 146 -24.40 -4.30 -8.34
C GLU A 146 -23.68 -3.18 -9.12
N GLY A 147 -22.41 -3.37 -9.46
CA GLY A 147 -21.60 -2.40 -10.20
C GLY A 147 -20.97 -1.30 -9.33
N ASN A 148 -21.19 -1.33 -8.01
CA ASN A 148 -20.63 -0.42 -7.01
C ASN A 148 -19.10 -0.49 -6.96
N ILE A 149 -18.53 -1.68 -7.18
CA ILE A 149 -17.09 -1.90 -7.32
C ILE A 149 -16.78 -2.70 -8.59
N LYS A 150 -15.57 -2.59 -9.16
CA LYS A 150 -15.16 -3.40 -10.32
C LYS A 150 -14.24 -4.56 -9.97
N HIS A 151 -13.35 -4.37 -9.01
CA HIS A 151 -12.33 -5.33 -8.60
C HIS A 151 -12.26 -5.47 -7.08
N ILE A 152 -11.84 -6.65 -6.63
CA ILE A 152 -11.73 -6.98 -5.20
C ILE A 152 -10.26 -7.07 -4.83
N GLY A 153 -9.89 -6.40 -3.74
CA GLY A 153 -8.57 -6.49 -3.15
C GLY A 153 -8.61 -6.96 -1.70
N ILE A 154 -7.50 -7.49 -1.22
CA ILE A 154 -7.28 -7.81 0.20
C ILE A 154 -5.88 -7.36 0.60
N SER A 155 -5.69 -6.93 1.85
CA SER A 155 -4.39 -6.48 2.34
C SER A 155 -3.96 -7.26 3.57
N ALA A 156 -2.67 -7.62 3.59
CA ALA A 156 -1.95 -8.16 4.74
C ALA A 156 -2.64 -9.36 5.44
N CYS A 157 -3.29 -10.24 4.68
CA CYS A 157 -3.79 -11.51 5.18
C CYS A 157 -2.84 -12.68 4.87
N SER A 158 -2.99 -13.79 5.59
CA SER A 158 -2.21 -15.01 5.33
C SER A 158 -2.52 -15.63 3.96
N ALA A 159 -1.60 -16.46 3.46
CA ALA A 159 -1.82 -17.26 2.24
C ALA A 159 -3.07 -18.16 2.35
N ALA A 160 -3.36 -18.70 3.53
CA ALA A 160 -4.53 -19.55 3.77
C ALA A 160 -5.83 -18.74 3.64
N THR A 161 -5.88 -17.55 4.25
CA THR A 161 -7.00 -16.61 4.13
C THR A 161 -7.21 -16.20 2.67
N LEU A 162 -6.13 -15.89 1.94
CA LEU A 162 -6.20 -15.49 0.53
C LEU A 162 -6.80 -16.60 -0.35
N ARG A 163 -6.42 -17.87 -0.13
CA ARG A 163 -6.97 -19.02 -0.88
C ARG A 163 -8.46 -19.21 -0.62
N ARG A 164 -8.87 -19.14 0.64
CA ARG A 164 -10.28 -19.22 1.05
C ARG A 164 -11.10 -18.09 0.42
N ALA A 165 -10.56 -16.87 0.41
CA ALA A 165 -11.21 -15.73 -0.24
C ALA A 165 -11.40 -15.97 -1.75
N CYS A 166 -10.35 -16.42 -2.45
CA CYS A 166 -10.39 -16.70 -3.89
C CYS A 166 -11.36 -17.84 -4.26
N ALA A 167 -11.64 -18.76 -3.33
CA ALA A 167 -12.61 -19.83 -3.54
C ALA A 167 -14.07 -19.31 -3.60
N VAL A 168 -14.35 -18.14 -3.01
CA VAL A 168 -15.68 -17.51 -3.05
C VAL A 168 -15.81 -16.56 -4.24
N ALA A 169 -14.83 -15.67 -4.44
CA ALA A 169 -14.77 -14.77 -5.58
C ALA A 169 -13.32 -14.40 -5.90
N GLN A 170 -13.02 -14.14 -7.17
CA GLN A 170 -11.66 -13.75 -7.59
C GLN A 170 -11.20 -12.48 -6.84
N VAL A 171 -10.13 -12.63 -6.08
CA VAL A 171 -9.35 -11.49 -5.57
C VAL A 171 -8.41 -11.05 -6.69
N ASP A 172 -8.48 -9.78 -7.07
CA ASP A 172 -7.70 -9.21 -8.15
C ASP A 172 -6.35 -8.64 -7.66
N ALA A 173 -6.30 -8.18 -6.40
CA ALA A 173 -5.11 -7.57 -5.81
C ALA A 173 -4.84 -7.98 -4.36
N TYR A 174 -3.56 -8.14 -4.03
CA TYR A 174 -3.04 -8.31 -2.67
C TYR A 174 -2.12 -7.15 -2.32
N GLN A 175 -2.44 -6.37 -1.29
CA GLN A 175 -1.64 -5.20 -0.90
C GLN A 175 -0.85 -5.47 0.39
N VAL A 176 0.45 -5.18 0.38
CA VAL A 176 1.38 -5.52 1.47
C VAL A 176 2.58 -4.58 1.49
N GLU A 177 3.23 -4.44 2.66
CA GLU A 177 4.53 -3.78 2.70
C GLU A 177 5.52 -4.67 1.97
N TYR A 178 6.21 -4.12 0.99
CA TYR A 178 7.26 -4.86 0.31
C TYR A 178 8.36 -3.89 -0.12
N SER A 179 9.53 -4.07 0.48
CA SER A 179 10.70 -3.21 0.29
C SER A 179 11.97 -3.96 0.65
N PHE A 180 13.12 -3.34 0.48
CA PHE A 180 14.40 -3.91 0.93
C PHE A 180 14.49 -4.12 2.46
N TRP A 181 13.53 -3.60 3.22
CA TRP A 181 13.41 -3.81 4.67
C TRP A 181 12.18 -4.63 5.08
N ALA A 182 11.43 -5.17 4.12
CA ALA A 182 10.23 -5.93 4.39
C ALA A 182 10.07 -6.96 3.27
N LEU A 183 10.68 -8.13 3.46
CA LEU A 183 10.68 -9.24 2.49
C LEU A 183 9.82 -10.42 2.98
N ASP A 184 9.09 -10.26 4.08
CA ASP A 184 8.37 -11.34 4.78
C ASP A 184 7.36 -12.06 3.87
N ILE A 185 6.79 -11.35 2.89
CA ILE A 185 5.91 -11.87 1.83
C ILE A 185 6.54 -13.02 1.02
N GLU A 186 7.87 -13.07 0.89
CA GLU A 186 8.59 -14.13 0.18
C GLU A 186 8.73 -15.41 1.02
N GLY A 187 8.80 -15.25 2.35
CA GLY A 187 9.26 -16.28 3.29
C GLY A 187 8.15 -17.04 4.03
N ARG A 188 8.58 -17.87 4.98
CA ARG A 188 7.70 -18.70 5.82
C ARG A 188 6.85 -17.86 6.78
N GLU A 189 7.35 -16.71 7.22
CA GLU A 189 6.65 -15.80 8.16
C GLU A 189 5.29 -15.33 7.62
N SER A 190 5.15 -15.16 6.30
CA SER A 190 3.86 -14.85 5.64
C SER A 190 3.13 -16.07 5.10
N ASN A 191 3.61 -17.28 5.43
CA ASN A 191 3.21 -18.54 4.80
C ASN A 191 3.33 -18.51 3.26
N HIS A 192 4.41 -17.90 2.74
CA HIS A 192 4.69 -17.78 1.31
C HIS A 192 3.56 -17.11 0.51
N VAL A 193 2.99 -16.02 1.02
CA VAL A 193 1.85 -15.36 0.36
C VAL A 193 2.19 -14.85 -1.04
N LEU A 194 3.46 -14.53 -1.34
CA LEU A 194 3.89 -14.21 -2.71
C LEU A 194 3.65 -15.37 -3.68
N GLN A 195 3.95 -16.60 -3.25
CA GLN A 195 3.72 -17.80 -4.05
C GLN A 195 2.22 -18.00 -4.24
N ALA A 196 1.42 -17.85 -3.19
CA ALA A 196 -0.03 -17.92 -3.28
C ALA A 196 -0.60 -16.91 -4.30
N CYS A 197 -0.12 -15.67 -4.28
CA CYS A 197 -0.54 -14.65 -5.24
C CYS A 197 -0.26 -15.08 -6.69
N ARG A 198 0.92 -15.64 -6.97
CA ARG A 198 1.28 -16.15 -8.31
C ARG A 198 0.36 -17.28 -8.76
N GLU A 199 0.13 -18.26 -7.90
CA GLU A 199 -0.74 -19.41 -8.19
C GLU A 199 -2.20 -18.98 -8.45
N LEU A 200 -2.70 -18.03 -7.66
CA LEU A 200 -4.08 -17.54 -7.73
C LEU A 200 -4.29 -16.42 -8.76
N SER A 201 -3.22 -16.03 -9.47
CA SER A 201 -3.24 -14.89 -10.42
C SER A 201 -3.72 -13.58 -9.77
N VAL A 202 -3.20 -13.30 -8.57
CA VAL A 202 -3.46 -12.08 -7.79
C VAL A 202 -2.29 -11.11 -7.95
N THR A 203 -2.57 -9.85 -8.30
CA THR A 203 -1.51 -8.84 -8.46
C THR A 203 -1.06 -8.31 -7.10
N VAL A 204 0.25 -8.27 -6.85
CA VAL A 204 0.81 -7.69 -5.63
C VAL A 204 0.96 -6.17 -5.76
N PHE A 205 0.41 -5.43 -4.80
CA PHE A 205 0.59 -3.99 -4.62
C PHE A 205 1.52 -3.75 -3.44
N ALA A 206 2.75 -3.33 -3.72
CA ALA A 206 3.74 -3.00 -2.71
C ALA A 206 3.52 -1.58 -2.18
N TYR A 207 3.18 -1.44 -0.89
CA TYR A 207 3.20 -0.15 -0.22
C TYR A 207 4.52 0.08 0.54
N ALA A 208 4.84 1.36 0.74
CA ALA A 208 6.10 1.81 1.33
C ALA A 208 7.39 1.20 0.71
N PRO A 209 7.50 1.08 -0.64
CA PRO A 209 8.68 0.47 -1.26
C PRO A 209 9.98 1.24 -0.99
N LEU A 210 9.87 2.52 -0.63
CA LEU A 210 10.99 3.39 -0.26
C LEU A 210 11.22 3.48 1.26
N GLY A 211 10.77 2.48 2.03
CA GLY A 211 10.99 2.43 3.48
C GLY A 211 10.42 3.65 4.21
N CYS A 212 9.19 4.06 3.87
CA CYS A 212 8.56 5.28 4.39
C CYS A 212 9.40 6.56 4.18
N GLY A 213 10.16 6.63 3.08
CA GLY A 213 10.97 7.79 2.69
C GLY A 213 12.44 7.70 3.07
N ILE A 214 12.86 6.78 3.94
CA ILE A 214 14.26 6.73 4.38
C ILE A 214 15.18 6.25 3.25
N MET A 215 14.68 5.38 2.34
CA MET A 215 15.46 4.88 1.19
C MET A 215 15.72 5.96 0.12
N THR A 216 15.11 7.14 0.20
CA THR A 216 15.41 8.25 -0.72
C THR A 216 16.79 8.85 -0.45
N GLY A 217 17.38 8.58 0.71
CA GLY A 217 18.64 9.20 1.12
C GLY A 217 18.48 10.60 1.73
N GLN A 218 17.29 11.19 1.70
CA GLN A 218 17.04 12.55 2.19
C GLN A 218 16.90 12.60 3.72
N ILE A 219 16.38 11.52 4.32
CA ILE A 219 16.23 11.39 5.77
C ILE A 219 17.48 10.66 6.28
N ARG A 220 18.28 11.35 7.09
CA ARG A 220 19.56 10.90 7.64
C ARG A 220 19.55 10.86 9.17
N LEU A 221 18.62 11.52 9.83
CA LEU A 221 18.48 11.52 11.27
C LEU A 221 17.00 11.38 11.69
N PRO A 222 16.71 10.83 12.88
CA PRO A 222 15.34 10.82 13.42
C PRO A 222 14.74 12.23 13.56
N ASP A 223 15.57 13.25 13.69
CA ASP A 223 15.14 14.65 13.83
C ASP A 223 14.86 15.33 12.48
N ASP A 224 15.14 14.67 11.34
CA ASP A 224 14.71 15.14 10.01
C ASP A 224 13.20 14.93 9.80
N PHE A 225 12.54 14.12 10.64
CA PHE A 225 11.09 14.02 10.67
C PHE A 225 10.48 15.22 11.39
N GLU A 226 9.35 15.72 10.89
CA GLU A 226 8.60 16.81 11.54
C GLU A 226 8.25 16.46 13.00
N PRO A 227 8.16 17.46 13.89
CA PRO A 227 7.56 17.28 15.22
C PRO A 227 6.16 16.66 15.10
N GLY A 228 5.93 15.54 15.80
CA GLY A 228 4.64 14.83 15.78
C GLY A 228 4.52 13.71 14.74
N ASP A 229 5.51 13.53 13.87
CA ASP A 229 5.51 12.40 12.94
C ASP A 229 5.66 11.05 13.67
N LEU A 230 4.70 10.15 13.46
CA LEU A 230 4.66 8.82 14.07
C LEU A 230 5.90 7.96 13.75
N ARG A 231 6.59 8.23 12.64
CA ARG A 231 7.83 7.52 12.28
C ARG A 231 8.92 7.71 13.33
N ARG A 232 8.88 8.77 14.13
CA ARG A 232 9.80 9.00 15.26
C ARG A 232 9.62 7.99 16.39
N LEU A 233 8.45 7.34 16.48
CA LEU A 233 8.14 6.33 17.49
C LEU A 233 8.54 4.91 17.04
N PHE A 234 8.90 4.73 15.76
CA PHE A 234 9.23 3.42 15.23
C PHE A 234 10.60 2.96 15.75
N PRO A 235 10.74 1.72 16.26
CA PRO A 235 12.02 1.23 16.77
C PRO A 235 13.15 1.29 15.73
N ARG A 236 12.85 1.05 14.44
CA ARG A 236 13.80 1.22 13.34
C ARG A 236 14.29 2.66 13.14
N SER A 237 13.53 3.64 13.62
CA SER A 237 13.85 5.05 13.55
C SER A 237 14.51 5.58 14.82
N SER A 238 14.83 4.73 15.80
CA SER A 238 15.48 5.16 17.04
C SER A 238 16.90 5.67 16.78
N LYS A 239 17.43 6.53 17.66
CA LYS A 239 18.83 7.01 17.57
C LYS A 239 19.85 5.87 17.52
N GLU A 240 19.52 4.72 18.12
CA GLU A 240 20.38 3.54 18.12
C GLU A 240 20.32 2.77 16.79
N ASN A 241 19.13 2.61 16.21
CA ASN A 241 18.93 1.76 15.03
C ASN A 241 19.07 2.52 13.71
N PHE A 242 18.77 3.83 13.70
CA PHE A 242 18.78 4.64 12.48
C PHE A 242 20.12 4.54 11.73
N PRO A 243 21.29 4.74 12.38
CA PRO A 243 22.58 4.67 11.67
C PRO A 243 22.88 3.29 11.08
N LYS A 244 22.42 2.22 11.75
CA LYS A 244 22.60 0.83 11.26
C LYS A 244 21.82 0.62 9.97
N ASN A 245 20.58 1.12 9.91
CA ASN A 245 19.72 1.03 8.73
C ASN A 245 20.22 1.90 7.55
N LEU A 246 20.93 3.00 7.84
CA LEU A 246 21.48 3.88 6.80
C LEU A 246 22.58 3.23 5.96
N VAL A 247 23.28 2.23 6.49
CA VAL A 247 24.32 1.49 5.74
C VAL A 247 23.74 0.94 4.44
N LEU A 248 22.53 0.38 4.48
CA LEU A 248 21.87 -0.12 3.28
C LEU A 248 21.52 1.03 2.31
N VAL A 249 21.03 2.16 2.83
CA VAL A 249 20.69 3.32 2.00
C VAL A 249 21.93 3.86 1.28
N ASP A 250 23.08 3.90 1.95
CA ASP A 250 24.32 4.39 1.37
C ASP A 250 24.87 3.45 0.29
N ARG A 251 24.70 2.12 0.44
CA ARG A 251 25.01 1.15 -0.63
C ARG A 251 24.13 1.38 -1.87
N PHE A 252 22.84 1.60 -1.70
CA PHE A 252 21.95 1.97 -2.80
C PHE A 252 22.34 3.29 -3.45
N LYS A 253 22.73 4.30 -2.67
CA LYS A 253 23.20 5.58 -3.20
C LYS A 253 24.45 5.42 -4.06
N GLN A 254 25.41 4.59 -3.63
CA GLN A 254 26.61 4.27 -4.41
C GLN A 254 26.28 3.51 -5.70
N MET A 255 25.31 2.59 -5.66
CA MET A 255 24.82 1.92 -6.87
C MET A 255 24.11 2.89 -7.82
N ALA A 256 23.25 3.75 -7.30
CA ALA A 256 22.53 4.75 -8.06
C ALA A 256 23.48 5.76 -8.70
N ALA A 257 24.59 6.16 -8.05
CA ALA A 257 25.58 7.03 -8.67
C ALA A 257 26.22 6.43 -9.94
N ARG A 258 26.24 5.10 -10.09
CA ARG A 258 26.68 4.40 -11.31
C ARG A 258 25.63 4.46 -12.43
N LYS A 259 24.37 4.77 -12.10
CA LYS A 259 23.23 4.84 -13.02
C LYS A 259 22.76 6.29 -13.11
N GLY A 260 23.13 7.00 -14.18
CA GLY A 260 22.90 8.44 -14.38
C GLY A 260 21.62 8.99 -13.71
N TYR A 261 21.81 10.05 -12.91
CA TYR A 261 20.84 10.68 -12.00
C TYR A 261 19.36 10.57 -12.41
N LEU A 262 18.58 9.91 -11.55
CA LEU A 262 17.12 10.00 -11.51
C LEU A 262 16.71 11.28 -10.78
N GLN A 263 16.61 12.39 -11.52
CA GLN A 263 16.13 13.65 -10.94
C GLN A 263 14.63 13.66 -10.67
N GLU A 264 13.88 12.67 -11.16
CA GLU A 264 12.43 12.53 -10.95
C GLU A 264 12.05 11.09 -10.61
N ASN A 265 11.17 10.90 -9.61
CA ASN A 265 10.66 9.59 -9.16
C ASN A 265 10.03 8.78 -10.32
N VAL A 266 9.49 9.46 -11.33
CA VAL A 266 8.91 8.83 -12.53
C VAL A 266 9.98 8.13 -13.36
N GLY A 267 11.19 8.69 -13.47
CA GLY A 267 12.30 8.06 -14.19
C GLY A 267 12.67 6.67 -13.67
N ALA A 268 12.30 6.34 -12.41
CA ALA A 268 12.59 5.05 -11.79
C ALA A 268 11.93 3.90 -12.53
N VAL A 269 10.83 4.17 -13.26
CA VAL A 269 10.17 3.17 -14.12
C VAL A 269 11.08 2.59 -15.20
N HIS A 270 12.13 3.31 -15.59
CA HIS A 270 13.07 2.92 -16.63
C HIS A 270 14.32 2.24 -16.09
N VAL A 271 14.54 2.27 -14.76
CA VAL A 271 15.66 1.56 -14.16
C VAL A 271 15.44 0.06 -14.33
N ARG A 272 16.49 -0.62 -14.77
CA ARG A 272 16.58 -2.08 -14.81
C ARG A 272 17.79 -2.50 -13.99
N VAL A 273 17.61 -3.56 -13.21
CA VAL A 273 18.69 -4.24 -12.50
C VAL A 273 19.02 -5.54 -13.22
N THR A 274 20.31 -5.86 -13.37
CA THR A 274 20.73 -7.15 -13.90
C THR A 274 20.57 -8.24 -12.83
N PRO A 275 20.57 -9.53 -13.20
CA PRO A 275 20.58 -10.62 -12.22
C PRO A 275 21.78 -10.55 -11.26
N GLU A 276 22.93 -10.06 -11.70
CA GLU A 276 24.13 -9.85 -10.89
C GLU A 276 23.90 -8.75 -9.85
N GLU A 277 23.35 -7.61 -10.28
CA GLU A 277 23.00 -6.50 -9.38
C GLU A 277 21.91 -6.92 -8.38
N GLU A 278 20.93 -7.72 -8.80
CA GLU A 278 19.93 -8.27 -7.87
C GLU A 278 20.59 -9.15 -6.80
N ARG A 279 21.51 -10.05 -7.19
CA ARG A 279 22.26 -10.87 -6.23
C ARG A 279 23.10 -10.02 -5.28
N GLU A 280 23.75 -8.98 -5.80
CA GLU A 280 24.52 -8.02 -4.99
C GLU A 280 23.63 -7.31 -3.95
N ILE A 281 22.48 -6.79 -4.39
CA ILE A 281 21.50 -6.12 -3.53
C ILE A 281 20.98 -7.06 -2.44
N ARG A 282 20.63 -8.31 -2.79
CA ARG A 282 20.18 -9.31 -1.82
C ARG A 282 21.26 -9.62 -0.79
N GLY A 283 22.51 -9.78 -1.24
CA GLY A 283 23.65 -9.95 -0.34
C GLY A 283 23.81 -8.78 0.64
N TRP A 284 23.53 -7.53 0.22
CA TRP A 284 23.54 -6.39 1.14
C TRP A 284 22.44 -6.44 2.19
N ILE A 285 21.24 -6.88 1.81
CA ILE A 285 20.11 -6.99 2.75
C ILE A 285 20.44 -8.04 3.82
N ASP A 286 21.00 -9.18 3.41
CA ASP A 286 21.39 -10.25 4.33
C ASP A 286 22.54 -9.83 5.26
N ASP A 287 23.54 -9.11 4.72
CA ASP A 287 24.73 -8.65 5.46
C ASP A 287 24.42 -7.51 6.44
N VAL A 288 23.63 -6.51 6.01
CA VAL A 288 23.30 -5.35 6.85
C VAL A 288 22.19 -5.70 7.85
N GLY A 289 21.22 -6.52 7.42
CA GLY A 289 19.99 -6.75 8.16
C GLY A 289 19.14 -5.49 8.31
N ILE A 290 18.13 -5.58 9.17
CA ILE A 290 17.26 -4.44 9.54
C ILE A 290 17.30 -4.30 11.06
N ALA A 291 17.77 -3.17 11.54
CA ALA A 291 17.82 -2.87 12.96
C ALA A 291 16.47 -2.33 13.43
N GLY A 292 15.87 -3.00 14.42
CA GLY A 292 14.60 -2.64 15.02
C GLY A 292 13.38 -3.01 14.17
N ILE A 293 12.31 -3.45 14.84
CA ILE A 293 11.03 -3.73 14.18
C ILE A 293 10.39 -2.44 13.65
N ARG A 294 9.48 -2.59 12.68
CA ARG A 294 8.81 -1.43 12.05
C ARG A 294 7.99 -0.62 13.04
N VAL A 295 7.21 -1.32 13.82
CA VAL A 295 6.16 -0.77 14.64
C VAL A 295 6.39 -1.29 16.06
N PRO A 296 6.27 -0.45 17.10
CA PRO A 296 6.35 -0.93 18.47
C PRO A 296 5.39 -2.10 18.71
N PRO A 297 5.76 -3.07 19.57
CA PRO A 297 4.81 -4.09 20.01
C PRO A 297 3.57 -3.42 20.61
N GLY A 298 2.40 -3.99 20.34
CA GLY A 298 1.09 -3.51 20.77
C GLY A 298 0.47 -2.42 19.91
N LEU A 299 1.20 -1.80 18.97
CA LEU A 299 0.61 -0.77 18.11
C LEU A 299 -0.14 -1.35 16.91
N LEU A 300 0.31 -2.49 16.36
CA LEU A 300 -0.36 -3.19 15.26
C LEU A 300 -0.45 -4.71 15.46
N ASP A 301 -0.18 -5.23 16.66
CA ASP A 301 -0.17 -6.68 16.92
C ASP A 301 -1.55 -7.33 16.64
N GLU A 302 -2.63 -6.55 16.79
CA GLU A 302 -4.00 -6.95 16.48
C GLU A 302 -4.32 -6.95 14.97
N LEU A 303 -3.42 -6.44 14.12
CA LEU A 303 -3.69 -6.29 12.67
C LEU A 303 -3.31 -7.51 11.82
N ASN A 304 -2.66 -8.51 12.39
CA ASN A 304 -2.23 -9.70 11.66
C ASN A 304 -3.18 -10.87 11.92
N ASP A 305 -3.65 -11.53 10.85
CA ASP A 305 -4.42 -12.78 10.93
C ASP A 305 -3.54 -14.04 10.91
N THR A 306 -2.23 -13.83 10.79
CA THR A 306 -1.25 -14.91 10.83
C THR A 306 -0.91 -15.13 12.30
N PRO A 307 -1.30 -16.27 12.90
CA PRO A 307 -0.87 -16.59 14.25
C PRO A 307 0.67 -16.61 14.31
N PRO A 308 1.29 -16.20 15.44
CA PRO A 308 2.73 -16.36 15.61
C PRO A 308 3.13 -17.81 15.35
N LEU A 309 4.25 -18.01 14.65
CA LEU A 309 4.88 -19.33 14.52
C LEU A 309 5.38 -19.83 15.88
#